data_AF-A0A158EG93-F1
#
_entry.id   AF-A0A158EG93-F1
#
_cell.length_a   1.000
_cell.length_b   1.000
_cell.length_c   1.000
_cell.angle_alpha   90.00
_cell.angle_beta   90.00
_cell.angle_gamma   90.00
#
_symmetry.space_group_name_H-M   'P 1'
#
loop_
_entity.id
_entity.type
_entity.pdbx_description
1 polymer ?
#
loop_
_entity_poly.entity_id
_entity_poly.type
_entity_poly.pdbx_seq_one_letter_code
_entity_poly.pdbx_strand_id
1 'polypeptide(L)'
;MEAANAWAPAFMAVYNARFAKPPRSTFDAHRPLREDENLDTILTWRVQRKVSDSLTVLNDLMIWLLEDTPATRRLIGHYIDVWEYPDGRIELRADGVALPCVPYDKLAEIDQGAVIEHKRLGHALAVAQALQAQRDNRRVSGSPSRTNRGEPVRAKERRPGTKKPREFTQAELNETILQLATQHPTQPEPASKPGPRSARAV
;
A
#
# COMPACT_ATOMS: atom_id res chain seq x y z
N MET A 1 4.14 -8.08 17.77
CA MET A 1 3.87 -7.07 18.82
C MET A 1 3.12 -7.66 20.00
N GLU A 2 2.11 -8.50 19.79
CA GLU A 2 1.31 -9.09 20.88
C GLU A 2 2.14 -9.83 21.94
N ALA A 3 3.08 -10.69 21.53
CA ALA A 3 3.99 -11.38 22.47
C ALA A 3 4.88 -10.41 23.28
N ALA A 4 5.31 -9.28 22.70
CA ALA A 4 6.09 -8.27 23.39
C ALA A 4 5.23 -7.49 24.40
N ASN A 5 3.99 -7.14 24.02
CA ASN A 5 3.04 -6.49 24.91
C ASN A 5 2.62 -7.39 26.07
N ALA A 6 2.45 -8.69 25.83
CA ALA A 6 2.16 -9.68 26.87
C ALA A 6 3.35 -9.89 27.83
N TRP A 7 4.58 -9.73 27.34
CA TRP A 7 5.78 -9.81 28.17
C TRP A 7 6.02 -8.56 29.01
N ALA A 8 5.56 -7.38 28.56
CA ALA A 8 5.86 -6.10 29.20
C ALA A 8 5.47 -6.03 30.69
N PRO A 9 4.29 -6.50 31.16
CA PRO A 9 3.96 -6.50 32.59
C PRO A 9 4.93 -7.34 33.43
N ALA A 10 5.30 -8.53 32.93
CA ALA A 10 6.24 -9.41 33.62
C ALA A 10 7.64 -8.79 33.69
N PHE A 11 8.10 -8.17 32.60
CA PHE A 11 9.35 -7.41 32.59
C PHE A 11 9.32 -6.25 33.57
N MET A 12 8.27 -5.41 33.54
CA MET A 12 8.13 -4.27 34.44
C MET A 12 8.19 -4.71 35.90
N ALA A 13 7.53 -5.81 36.26
CA ALA A 13 7.59 -6.36 37.61
C ALA A 13 9.02 -6.76 38.02
N VAL A 14 9.72 -7.53 37.18
CA VAL A 14 11.10 -7.99 37.44
C VAL A 14 12.09 -6.81 37.47
N TYR A 15 11.94 -5.85 36.55
CA TYR A 15 12.79 -4.68 36.45
C TYR A 15 12.60 -3.77 37.66
N ASN A 16 11.35 -3.47 38.02
CA ASN A 16 11.04 -2.62 39.17
C ASN A 16 11.49 -3.29 40.48
N ALA A 17 11.42 -4.61 40.61
CA ALA A 17 11.96 -5.30 41.79
C ALA A 17 13.47 -5.09 41.98
N ARG A 18 14.23 -4.90 40.90
CA ARG A 18 15.69 -4.69 40.95
C ARG A 18 16.08 -3.22 41.06
N PHE A 19 15.33 -2.34 40.39
CA PHE A 19 15.77 -0.97 40.11
C PHE A 19 14.81 0.12 40.60
N ALA A 20 13.57 -0.21 40.96
CA ALA A 20 12.63 0.79 41.45
C ALA A 20 13.15 1.35 42.77
N LYS A 21 13.17 2.68 42.85
CA LYS A 21 13.43 3.40 44.09
C LYS A 21 12.08 3.83 44.66
N PRO A 22 11.90 3.76 45.99
CA PRO A 22 10.70 4.30 46.60
C PRO A 22 10.59 5.79 46.24
N PRO A 23 9.41 6.26 45.82
CA PRO A 23 9.21 7.67 45.53
C PRO A 23 9.44 8.47 46.82
N ARG A 24 9.97 9.69 46.68
CA ARG A 24 10.22 10.58 47.83
C ARG A 24 8.93 10.94 48.59
N SER A 25 7.79 10.86 47.91
CA SER A 25 6.45 11.10 48.45
C SER A 25 5.48 10.08 47.84
N THR A 26 4.50 9.65 48.62
CA THR A 26 3.40 8.79 48.16
C THR A 26 2.28 9.57 47.48
N PHE A 27 2.41 10.90 47.37
CA PHE A 27 1.44 11.75 46.68
C PHE A 27 1.46 11.47 45.18
N ASP A 28 0.31 11.07 44.63
CA ASP A 28 0.13 10.93 43.20
C ASP A 28 0.01 12.32 42.55
N ALA A 29 1.07 12.72 41.85
CA ALA A 29 1.13 13.97 41.12
C ALA A 29 0.71 13.83 39.64
N HIS A 30 0.24 12.65 39.21
CA HIS A 30 -0.23 12.46 37.85
C HIS A 30 -1.52 13.25 37.62
N ARG A 31 -1.54 14.01 36.53
CA ARG A 31 -2.75 14.71 36.09
C ARG A 31 -3.69 13.66 35.47
N PRO A 32 -4.89 13.43 36.01
CA PRO A 32 -5.86 12.56 35.36
C PRO A 32 -6.28 13.18 34.02
N LEU A 33 -6.59 12.32 33.06
CA LEU A 33 -7.20 12.75 31.80
C LEU A 33 -8.52 13.43 32.12
N ARG A 34 -8.72 14.66 31.63
CA ARG A 34 -9.98 15.37 31.84
C ARG A 34 -11.07 14.86 30.89
N GLU A 35 -12.33 15.06 31.25
CA GLU A 35 -13.47 14.65 30.42
C GLU A 35 -13.54 15.40 29.07
N ASP A 36 -12.96 16.61 29.00
CA ASP A 36 -12.85 17.40 27.77
C ASP A 36 -11.67 16.98 26.87
N GLU A 37 -10.78 16.09 27.33
CA GLU A 37 -9.60 15.65 26.59
C GLU A 37 -9.85 14.35 25.84
N ASN A 38 -10.05 14.46 24.53
CA ASN A 38 -10.17 13.31 23.65
C ASN A 38 -8.80 12.91 23.06
N LEU A 39 -8.21 11.84 23.59
CA LEU A 39 -6.89 11.34 23.15
C LEU A 39 -6.84 10.95 21.67
N ASP A 40 -7.92 10.41 21.11
CA ASP A 40 -7.96 10.07 19.69
C ASP A 40 -7.74 11.34 18.87
N THR A 41 -8.44 12.42 19.22
CA THR A 41 -8.31 13.71 18.53
C THR A 41 -6.94 14.36 18.75
N ILE A 42 -6.40 14.28 19.98
CA ILE A 42 -5.12 14.90 20.36
C ILE A 42 -3.93 14.22 19.69
N LEU A 43 -3.94 12.89 19.61
CA LEU A 43 -2.84 12.08 19.07
C LEU A 43 -2.98 11.82 17.56
N THR A 44 -4.04 12.30 16.92
CA THR A 44 -4.26 12.15 15.47
C THR A 44 -3.25 12.98 14.67
N TRP A 45 -2.67 12.36 13.66
CA TRP A 45 -1.89 13.05 12.64
C TRP A 45 -2.81 13.71 11.61
N ARG A 46 -2.58 14.97 11.27
CA ARG A 46 -3.45 15.74 10.36
C ARG A 46 -2.65 16.35 9.22
N VAL A 47 -3.16 16.22 7.99
CA VAL A 47 -2.54 16.81 6.81
C VAL A 47 -3.60 17.38 5.88
N GLN A 48 -3.38 18.60 5.42
CA GLN A 48 -4.24 19.21 4.41
C GLN A 48 -3.93 18.71 3.00
N ARG A 49 -4.99 18.37 2.26
CA ARG A 49 -4.93 17.96 0.86
C ARG A 49 -6.01 18.67 0.06
N LYS A 50 -5.66 19.06 -1.16
CA LYS A 50 -6.58 19.70 -2.10
C LYS A 50 -7.47 18.65 -2.76
N VAL A 51 -8.77 18.90 -2.78
CA VAL A 51 -9.74 18.11 -3.54
C VAL A 51 -9.60 18.43 -5.02
N SER A 52 -9.50 17.39 -5.85
CA SER A 52 -9.42 17.53 -7.30
C SER A 52 -10.79 17.78 -7.94
N ASP A 53 -10.80 18.12 -9.23
CA ASP A 53 -12.03 18.30 -10.01
C ASP A 53 -12.88 17.03 -10.13
N SER A 54 -12.26 15.86 -9.94
CA SER A 54 -12.94 14.55 -9.95
C SER A 54 -13.35 14.07 -8.56
N LEU A 55 -13.44 14.96 -7.57
CA LEU A 55 -13.79 14.63 -6.18
C LEU A 55 -12.83 13.61 -5.54
N THR A 56 -11.56 13.66 -5.94
CA THR A 56 -10.53 12.76 -5.39
C THR A 56 -9.50 13.51 -4.55
N VAL A 57 -9.05 12.86 -3.49
CA VAL A 57 -7.98 13.32 -2.62
C VAL A 57 -6.85 12.30 -2.62
N LEU A 58 -5.65 12.73 -2.98
CA LEU A 58 -4.47 11.86 -2.98
C LEU A 58 -3.72 12.04 -1.66
N ASN A 59 -3.58 10.95 -0.89
CA ASN A 59 -2.72 10.91 0.28
C ASN A 59 -1.93 9.60 0.31
N ASP A 60 -0.60 9.69 0.44
CA ASP A 60 0.27 8.50 0.56
C ASP A 60 0.09 7.43 -0.55
N LEU A 61 -0.09 7.87 -1.80
CA LEU A 61 -0.44 7.03 -2.97
C LEU A 61 -1.79 6.31 -2.89
N MET A 62 -2.58 6.57 -1.85
CA MET A 62 -3.98 6.18 -1.76
C MET A 62 -4.86 7.31 -2.28
N ILE A 63 -5.74 7.00 -3.22
CA ILE A 63 -6.78 7.93 -3.67
C ILE A 63 -8.00 7.71 -2.79
N TRP A 64 -8.58 8.78 -2.29
CA TRP A 64 -9.87 8.76 -1.63
C TRP A 64 -10.87 9.42 -2.56
N LEU A 65 -11.88 8.66 -2.99
CA LEU A 65 -12.99 9.16 -3.79
C LEU A 65 -14.09 9.62 -2.84
N LEU A 66 -14.37 10.92 -2.83
CA LEU A 66 -15.48 11.47 -2.06
C LEU A 66 -16.81 11.08 -2.73
N GLU A 67 -17.84 10.81 -1.94
CA GLU A 67 -19.19 10.60 -2.49
C GLU A 67 -19.66 11.86 -3.22
N ASP A 68 -20.31 11.68 -4.37
CA ASP A 68 -20.76 12.79 -5.20
C ASP A 68 -22.07 13.41 -4.66
N THR A 69 -21.92 14.45 -3.83
CA THR A 69 -23.01 15.19 -3.21
C THR A 69 -22.88 16.69 -3.49
N PRO A 70 -23.96 17.48 -3.41
CA PRO A 70 -23.87 18.93 -3.57
C PRO A 70 -22.90 19.60 -2.58
N ALA A 71 -22.70 19.03 -1.40
CA ALA A 71 -21.76 19.51 -0.41
C ALA A 71 -20.30 19.23 -0.83
N THR A 72 -19.99 18.00 -1.24
CA THR A 72 -18.63 17.61 -1.66
C THR A 72 -18.21 18.29 -2.97
N ARG A 73 -19.15 18.52 -3.91
CA ARG A 73 -18.88 19.31 -5.14
C ARG A 73 -18.40 20.73 -4.86
N ARG A 74 -18.86 21.36 -3.78
CA ARG A 74 -18.38 22.70 -3.37
C ARG A 74 -16.96 22.68 -2.83
N LEU A 75 -16.45 21.51 -2.44
CA LEU A 75 -15.09 21.35 -1.93
C LEU A 75 -14.06 21.21 -3.06
N ILE A 76 -14.47 21.10 -4.33
CA ILE A 76 -13.55 21.03 -5.47
C ILE A 76 -12.61 22.23 -5.45
N GLY A 77 -11.31 21.96 -5.50
CA GLY A 77 -10.28 22.99 -5.44
C GLY A 77 -9.97 23.52 -4.03
N HIS A 78 -10.75 23.14 -3.01
CA HIS A 78 -10.50 23.49 -1.61
C HIS A 78 -9.58 22.46 -0.92
N TYR A 79 -8.92 22.90 0.15
CA TYR A 79 -8.14 22.03 1.02
C TYR A 79 -9.04 21.48 2.11
N ILE A 80 -8.94 20.18 2.34
CA ILE A 80 -9.61 19.46 3.44
C ILE A 80 -8.57 18.73 4.29
N ASP A 81 -8.95 18.34 5.49
CA ASP A 81 -8.06 17.63 6.41
C ASP A 81 -8.16 16.11 6.21
N VAL A 82 -7.01 15.47 6.11
CA VAL A 82 -6.87 14.01 6.21
C VAL A 82 -6.36 13.70 7.62
N TRP A 83 -7.20 13.04 8.40
CA TRP A 83 -6.92 12.60 9.76
C TRP A 83 -6.44 11.15 9.71
N GLU A 84 -5.31 10.87 10.34
CA GLU A 84 -4.80 9.51 10.55
C GLU A 84 -4.70 9.26 12.06
N TYR A 85 -5.57 8.38 12.55
CA TYR A 85 -5.66 8.01 13.96
C TYR A 85 -4.53 7.07 14.36
N PRO A 86 -4.19 6.96 15.67
CA PRO A 86 -3.12 6.07 16.15
C PRO A 86 -3.35 4.59 15.82
N ASP A 87 -4.60 4.15 15.75
CA ASP A 87 -5.01 2.80 15.35
C ASP A 87 -4.91 2.55 13.84
N GLY A 88 -4.70 3.62 13.06
CA GLY A 88 -4.53 3.56 11.63
C GLY A 88 -5.76 3.86 10.79
N ARG A 89 -6.90 4.16 11.41
CA ARG A 89 -8.08 4.66 10.69
C ARG A 89 -7.71 5.98 10.02
N ILE A 90 -8.18 6.16 8.78
CA ILE A 90 -8.03 7.40 8.03
C ILE A 90 -9.42 7.96 7.77
N GLU A 91 -9.58 9.25 8.03
CA GLU A 91 -10.85 9.97 7.87
C GLU A 91 -10.60 11.30 7.15
N LEU A 92 -11.44 11.62 6.16
CA LEU A 92 -11.40 12.89 5.46
C LEU A 92 -12.43 13.82 6.09
N ARG A 93 -12.02 15.04 6.44
CA ARG A 93 -12.87 16.03 7.09
C ARG A 93 -12.82 17.39 6.39
N ALA A 94 -13.98 18.00 6.19
CA ALA A 94 -14.11 19.40 5.81
C ALA A 94 -14.78 20.17 6.94
N ASP A 95 -14.16 21.27 7.38
CA ASP A 95 -14.65 22.11 8.49
C ASP A 95 -15.02 21.30 9.76
N GLY A 96 -14.23 20.25 10.04
CA GLY A 96 -14.43 19.34 11.18
C GLY A 96 -15.45 18.21 10.95
N VAL A 97 -16.21 18.23 9.86
CA VAL A 97 -17.22 17.23 9.50
C VAL A 97 -16.63 16.12 8.64
N ALA A 98 -16.87 14.88 9.04
CA ALA A 98 -16.45 13.69 8.30
C ALA A 98 -17.16 13.56 6.95
N LEU A 99 -16.39 13.26 5.90
CA LEU A 99 -16.91 13.08 4.55
C LEU A 99 -16.98 11.59 4.19
N PRO A 100 -18.12 11.12 3.63
CA PRO A 100 -18.19 9.78 3.08
C PRO A 100 -17.23 9.65 1.90
N CYS A 101 -16.40 8.62 1.93
CA CYS A 101 -15.39 8.38 0.90
C CYS A 101 -15.02 6.91 0.78
N VAL A 102 -14.55 6.54 -0.41
CA VAL A 102 -14.07 5.19 -0.72
C VAL A 102 -12.56 5.23 -1.00
N PRO A 103 -11.75 4.43 -0.29
CA PRO A 103 -10.33 4.33 -0.58
C PRO A 103 -10.07 3.49 -1.84
N TYR A 104 -9.16 3.97 -2.68
CA TYR A 104 -8.60 3.28 -3.83
C TYR A 104 -7.08 3.31 -3.74
N ASP A 105 -6.49 2.14 -3.50
CA ASP A 105 -5.05 2.01 -3.34
C ASP A 105 -4.35 1.78 -4.68
N LYS A 106 -3.50 2.73 -5.10
CA LYS A 106 -2.74 2.61 -6.36
C LYS A 106 -1.71 1.50 -6.35
N LEU A 107 -1.34 0.99 -5.18
CA LEU A 107 -0.36 -0.07 -5.01
C LEU A 107 -1.00 -1.42 -4.65
N ALA A 108 -2.33 -1.52 -4.65
CA ALA A 108 -2.99 -2.78 -4.34
C ALA A 108 -2.50 -3.88 -5.29
N GLU A 109 -2.10 -5.00 -4.71
CA GLU A 109 -1.86 -6.23 -5.46
C GLU A 109 -3.22 -6.77 -5.90
N ILE A 110 -3.46 -6.75 -7.20
CA ILE A 110 -4.67 -7.32 -7.81
C ILE A 110 -4.43 -8.83 -7.95
N ASP A 111 -5.37 -9.64 -7.50
CA ASP A 111 -5.39 -11.08 -7.81
C ASP A 111 -5.55 -11.24 -9.32
N GLN A 112 -4.47 -11.66 -9.99
CA GLN A 112 -4.41 -11.80 -11.44
C GLN A 112 -5.19 -13.05 -11.92
N GLY A 113 -5.70 -13.89 -11.01
CA GLY A 113 -6.37 -15.15 -11.32
C GLY A 113 -5.45 -16.19 -11.95
N ALA A 114 -5.99 -17.36 -12.26
CA ALA A 114 -5.23 -18.40 -12.95
C ALA A 114 -4.97 -18.00 -14.40
N VAL A 115 -3.70 -17.92 -14.80
CA VAL A 115 -3.32 -17.70 -16.19
C VAL A 115 -3.68 -18.94 -17.01
N ILE A 116 -4.72 -18.84 -17.83
CA ILE A 116 -5.11 -19.91 -18.76
C ILE A 116 -4.14 -19.89 -19.95
N GLU A 117 -3.72 -21.08 -20.40
CA GLU A 117 -2.82 -21.21 -21.56
C GLU A 117 -3.48 -20.67 -22.84
N HIS A 118 -3.01 -19.49 -23.27
CA HIS A 118 -3.35 -18.92 -24.56
C HIS A 118 -2.04 -18.54 -25.27
N LYS A 119 -1.92 -18.92 -26.55
CA LYS A 119 -0.66 -18.94 -27.34
C LYS A 119 0.23 -17.69 -27.23
N ARG A 120 -0.33 -16.52 -26.93
CA ARG A 120 0.41 -15.25 -26.79
C ARG A 120 0.17 -14.52 -25.47
N LEU A 121 -0.87 -14.88 -24.71
CA LEU A 121 -1.23 -14.14 -23.49
C LEU A 121 -0.28 -14.49 -22.34
N GLY A 122 0.09 -15.77 -22.20
CA GLY A 122 1.01 -16.21 -21.15
C GLY A 122 2.38 -15.51 -21.24
N HIS A 123 2.93 -15.40 -22.46
CA HIS A 123 4.21 -14.70 -22.67
C HIS A 123 4.09 -13.19 -22.37
N ALA A 124 3.02 -12.53 -22.80
CA ALA A 124 2.81 -11.11 -22.51
C ALA A 124 2.66 -10.85 -21.00
N LEU A 125 1.97 -11.74 -20.27
CA LEU A 125 1.84 -11.67 -18.81
C LEU A 125 3.18 -11.92 -18.11
N ALA A 126 3.99 -12.87 -18.58
CA ALA A 126 5.34 -13.09 -18.05
C ALA A 126 6.23 -11.84 -18.21
N VAL A 127 6.18 -11.18 -19.37
CA VAL A 127 6.87 -9.90 -19.59
C VAL A 127 6.36 -8.82 -18.64
N ALA A 128 5.04 -8.70 -18.47
CA ALA A 128 4.45 -7.73 -17.56
C ALA A 128 4.87 -7.98 -16.10
N GLN A 129 4.89 -9.22 -15.65
CA GLN A 129 5.34 -9.62 -14.30
C GLN A 129 6.83 -9.30 -14.09
N ALA A 130 7.68 -9.62 -15.05
CA ALA A 130 9.12 -9.32 -14.98
C ALA A 130 9.38 -7.80 -14.87
N LEU A 131 8.64 -6.98 -15.61
CA LEU A 131 8.73 -5.51 -15.52
C LEU A 131 8.13 -4.98 -14.20
N GLN A 132 7.03 -5.56 -13.73
CA GLN A 132 6.41 -5.18 -12.45
C GLN A 132 7.33 -5.45 -11.27
N ALA A 133 8.08 -6.56 -11.28
CA ALA A 133 9.06 -6.90 -10.25
C ALA A 133 10.20 -5.86 -10.14
N GLN A 134 10.49 -5.13 -11.22
CA GLN A 134 11.52 -4.08 -11.25
C GLN A 134 10.99 -2.72 -10.77
N ARG A 135 9.69 -2.58 -10.45
CA ARG A 135 9.10 -1.28 -10.05
C ARG A 135 9.43 -0.91 -8.61
N ASP A 136 9.74 0.37 -8.39
CA ASP A 136 9.73 0.96 -7.04
C ASP A 136 8.29 1.27 -6.62
N ASN A 137 7.68 0.33 -5.90
CA ASN A 137 6.33 0.45 -5.34
C ASN A 137 6.32 1.02 -3.91
N ARG A 138 7.37 1.72 -3.46
CA ARG A 138 7.33 2.36 -2.14
C ARG A 138 6.34 3.52 -2.11
N ARG A 139 5.63 3.63 -0.99
CA ARG A 139 4.89 4.84 -0.63
C ARG A 139 5.85 5.97 -0.28
N VAL A 140 5.49 7.20 -0.64
CA VAL A 140 6.34 8.39 -0.52
C VAL A 140 6.76 8.60 0.94
N SER A 141 8.03 8.92 1.18
CA SER A 141 8.62 9.04 2.53
C SER A 141 8.16 10.27 3.33
N GLY A 142 7.22 11.07 2.81
CA GLY A 142 6.72 12.29 3.46
C GLY A 142 5.54 12.04 4.40
N SER A 143 5.02 10.81 4.44
CA SER A 143 3.95 10.39 5.34
C SER A 143 4.54 9.91 6.68
N PRO A 144 3.80 10.06 7.80
CA PRO A 144 4.27 9.65 9.11
C PRO A 144 4.62 8.16 9.17
N SER A 145 5.56 7.81 10.05
CA SER A 145 5.89 6.41 10.32
C SER A 145 4.69 5.70 10.96
N ARG A 146 4.45 4.46 10.53
CA ARG A 146 3.39 3.57 11.05
C ARG A 146 3.96 2.42 11.90
N THR A 147 5.17 2.63 12.43
CA THR A 147 5.87 1.66 13.28
C THR A 147 5.12 1.29 14.55
N ASN A 148 4.28 2.18 15.07
CA ASN A 148 3.37 1.89 16.17
C ASN A 148 2.39 0.74 15.83
N ARG A 149 2.11 0.51 14.54
CA ARG A 149 1.28 -0.57 14.01
C ARG A 149 2.08 -1.77 13.52
N GLY A 150 3.39 -1.77 13.75
CA GLY A 150 4.29 -2.85 13.30
C GLY A 150 4.62 -2.81 11.82
N GLU A 151 4.23 -1.75 11.10
CA GLU A 151 4.75 -1.52 9.76
C GLU A 151 6.26 -1.22 9.85
N PRO A 152 7.09 -1.77 8.95
CA PRO A 152 8.51 -1.47 8.94
C PRO A 152 8.75 0.01 8.60
N VAL A 153 9.85 0.57 9.12
CA VAL A 153 10.28 1.92 8.76
C VAL A 153 10.47 1.99 7.26
N ARG A 154 9.87 3.00 6.65
CA ARG A 154 10.01 3.23 5.21
C ARG A 154 11.40 3.73 4.90
N ALA A 155 12.10 3.04 4.02
CA ALA A 155 13.36 3.53 3.47
C ALA A 155 13.12 4.87 2.77
N LYS A 156 13.96 5.87 3.03
CA LYS A 156 13.91 7.18 2.36
C LYS A 156 14.31 7.04 0.89
N GLU A 157 15.38 6.30 0.66
CA GLU A 157 15.94 6.07 -0.66
C GLU A 157 15.27 4.91 -1.39
N ARG A 158 15.39 4.94 -2.71
CA ARG A 158 14.88 3.89 -3.59
C ARG A 158 15.68 2.60 -3.38
N ARG A 159 15.02 1.44 -3.49
CA ARG A 159 15.71 0.15 -3.50
C ARG A 159 16.65 0.06 -4.70
N PRO A 160 17.92 -0.34 -4.53
CA PRO A 160 18.85 -0.51 -5.64
C PRO A 160 18.25 -1.38 -6.76
N GLY A 161 18.42 -0.97 -8.02
CA GLY A 161 17.92 -1.70 -9.19
C GLY A 161 16.43 -1.52 -9.52
N THR A 162 15.66 -0.76 -8.72
CA THR A 162 14.24 -0.49 -9.02
C THR A 162 14.03 0.80 -9.82
N LYS A 163 12.94 0.87 -10.60
CA LYS A 163 12.59 2.00 -11.46
C LYS A 163 11.18 2.53 -11.18
N LYS A 164 10.95 3.83 -11.39
CA LYS A 164 9.59 4.37 -11.40
C LYS A 164 8.86 3.92 -12.66
N PRO A 165 7.51 3.81 -12.64
CA PRO A 165 6.74 3.44 -13.82
C PRO A 165 7.02 4.28 -15.08
N ARG A 166 7.37 5.56 -14.91
CA ARG A 166 7.67 6.50 -16.01
C ARG A 166 9.12 6.43 -16.53
N GLU A 167 10.00 5.67 -15.86
CA GLU A 167 11.41 5.54 -16.24
C GLU A 167 11.67 4.33 -17.15
N PHE A 168 10.70 3.41 -17.28
CA PHE A 168 10.84 2.26 -18.18
C PHE A 168 10.86 2.73 -19.64
N THR A 169 11.88 2.28 -20.37
CA THR A 169 12.04 2.60 -21.79
C THR A 169 11.61 1.42 -22.67
N GLN A 170 11.36 1.70 -23.96
CA GLN A 170 11.02 0.65 -24.92
C GLN A 170 12.16 -0.36 -25.13
N ALA A 171 13.42 0.09 -25.03
CA ALA A 171 14.58 -0.77 -25.15
C ALA A 171 14.61 -1.84 -24.03
N GLU A 172 14.34 -1.43 -22.79
CA GLU A 172 14.28 -2.35 -21.64
C GLU A 172 13.13 -3.35 -21.76
N LEU A 173 12.00 -2.92 -22.31
CA LEU A 173 10.88 -3.81 -22.59
C LEU A 173 11.28 -4.86 -23.64
N ASN A 174 11.95 -4.46 -24.71
CA ASN A 174 12.46 -5.38 -25.74
C ASN A 174 13.52 -6.34 -25.18
N GLU A 175 14.44 -5.87 -24.34
CA GLU A 175 15.43 -6.71 -23.67
C GLU A 175 14.75 -7.75 -22.77
N THR A 176 13.73 -7.35 -22.01
CA THR A 176 12.96 -8.26 -21.14
C THR A 176 12.25 -9.34 -21.98
N ILE A 177 11.67 -8.97 -23.14
CA ILE A 177 11.05 -9.91 -24.08
C ILE A 177 12.10 -10.93 -24.57
N LEU A 178 13.27 -10.47 -24.99
CA LEU A 178 14.34 -11.34 -25.48
C LEU A 178 14.85 -12.29 -24.40
N GLN A 179 15.03 -11.80 -23.16
CA GLN A 179 15.43 -12.63 -22.01
C GLN A 179 14.39 -13.72 -21.71
N LEU A 180 13.10 -13.40 -21.70
CA LEU A 180 12.05 -14.39 -21.44
C LEU A 180 11.89 -15.40 -22.60
N ALA A 181 12.06 -14.95 -23.85
CA ALA A 181 12.02 -15.82 -25.02
C ALA A 181 13.21 -16.80 -25.08
N THR A 182 14.35 -16.44 -24.48
CA THR A 182 15.54 -17.32 -24.41
C THR A 182 15.50 -18.25 -23.20
N GLN A 183 14.83 -17.87 -22.11
CA GLN A 183 14.65 -18.70 -20.92
C GLN A 183 13.55 -19.76 -21.07
N HIS A 184 12.52 -19.49 -21.88
CA HIS A 184 11.54 -20.50 -22.29
C HIS A 184 11.97 -21.12 -23.62
N PRO A 185 12.57 -22.33 -23.65
CA PRO A 185 12.80 -23.00 -24.92
C PRO A 185 11.46 -23.14 -25.63
N THR A 186 11.44 -22.73 -26.90
CA THR A 186 10.35 -22.93 -27.86
C THR A 186 9.72 -24.30 -27.60
N GLN A 187 8.41 -24.36 -27.34
CA GLN A 187 7.73 -25.65 -27.34
C GLN A 187 8.10 -26.37 -28.64
N PRO A 188 8.45 -27.67 -28.60
CA PRO A 188 8.79 -28.41 -29.80
C PRO A 188 7.65 -28.25 -30.81
N GLU A 189 8.01 -28.05 -32.08
CA GLU A 189 7.04 -27.91 -33.17
C GLU A 189 5.93 -28.96 -33.01
N PRO A 190 4.64 -28.59 -33.13
CA PRO A 190 3.60 -29.60 -33.15
C PRO A 190 3.93 -30.57 -34.28
N ALA A 191 4.01 -31.86 -33.94
CA ALA A 191 4.35 -32.93 -34.86
C ALA A 191 3.67 -32.70 -36.22
N SER A 192 4.49 -32.76 -37.27
CA SER A 192 4.13 -32.61 -38.68
C SER A 192 2.71 -33.09 -38.97
N LYS A 193 1.93 -32.24 -39.65
CA LYS A 193 0.54 -32.51 -40.05
C LYS A 193 0.44 -33.92 -40.66
N PRO A 194 -0.54 -34.75 -40.26
CA PRO A 194 -0.74 -36.04 -40.92
C PRO A 194 -1.01 -35.80 -42.40
N GLY A 195 -0.21 -36.45 -43.26
CA GLY A 195 -0.31 -36.35 -44.71
C GLY A 195 -1.70 -36.71 -45.25
N PRO A 196 -2.05 -36.28 -46.46
CA PRO A 196 -3.39 -36.45 -47.01
C PRO A 196 -3.75 -37.94 -47.07
N ARG A 197 -4.88 -38.30 -46.43
CA ARG A 197 -5.50 -39.63 -46.57
C ARG A 197 -5.98 -39.78 -48.01
N SER A 198 -5.31 -40.63 -48.78
CA SER A 198 -5.81 -41.06 -50.08
C SER A 198 -7.09 -41.88 -49.88
N ALA A 199 -8.20 -41.38 -50.40
CA ALA A 199 -9.44 -42.13 -50.48
C ALA A 199 -9.25 -43.23 -51.54
N ARG A 200 -9.30 -44.50 -51.13
CA ARG A 200 -9.42 -45.63 -52.04
C ARG A 200 -10.91 -45.78 -52.37
N ALA A 201 -11.27 -45.46 -53.61
CA ALA A 201 -12.63 -45.68 -54.11
C ALA A 201 -12.94 -47.18 -54.15
N VAL A 202 -14.16 -47.54 -53.75
CA VAL A 202 -14.80 -48.85 -53.95
C VAL A 202 -15.56 -48.79 -55.27
#